data_AF-A0A3C1GGS8-F1
#
_entry.id   AF-A0A3C1GGS8-F1
#
_cell.length_a   1.000
_cell.length_b   1.000
_cell.length_c   1.000
_cell.angle_alpha   90.00
_cell.angle_beta   90.00
_cell.angle_gamma   90.00
#
_symmetry.space_group_name_H-M   'P 1'
#
loop_
_entity.id
_entity.type
_entity.pdbx_description
1 polymer ?
#
loop_
_entity_poly.entity_id
_entity_poly.type
_entity_poly.pdbx_seq_one_letter_code
_entity_poly.pdbx_strand_id
1 'polypeptide(L)' 'MARNAQVIRQWHLLRRLEGSTGLTLQELADGLPDDSPKHLRTLRRDLDALESVGVPLLTERVNGQTR' A
#
# COMPACT_ATOMS: atom_id res chain seq x y z
N MET A 1 2.39 -11.43 -11.91
CA MET A 1 3.34 -10.29 -11.93
C MET A 1 4.74 -10.85 -11.81
N ALA A 2 5.71 -10.30 -12.55
CA ALA A 2 7.11 -10.61 -12.27
C ALA A 2 7.42 -10.21 -10.82
N ARG A 3 8.09 -11.08 -10.05
CA ARG A 3 8.36 -10.86 -8.61
C ARG A 3 9.01 -9.50 -8.33
N ASN A 4 9.89 -9.04 -9.23
CA ASN A 4 10.55 -7.75 -9.12
C ASN A 4 9.57 -6.57 -9.19
N ALA A 5 8.53 -6.65 -10.04
CA ALA A 5 7.53 -5.60 -10.15
C ALA A 5 6.69 -5.44 -8.87
N GLN A 6 6.52 -6.52 -8.10
CA GLN A 6 5.86 -6.44 -6.80
C GLN A 6 6.73 -5.71 -5.77
N VAL A 7 8.01 -6.09 -5.66
CA VAL A 7 8.95 -5.48 -4.71
C VAL A 7 9.13 -3.99 -4.99
N ILE A 8 9.27 -3.60 -6.27
CA ILE A 8 9.37 -2.19 -6.68
C ILE A 8 8.13 -1.40 -6.26
N ARG A 9 6.92 -1.95 -6.50
CA ARG A 9 5.68 -1.28 -6.11
C ARG A 9 5.53 -1.17 -4.59
N GLN A 10 5.89 -2.21 -3.84
CA GLN A 10 5.92 -2.18 -2.37
C GLN A 10 6.85 -1.10 -1.85
N TRP A 11 8.03 -0.94 -2.46
CA TRP A 11 8.95 0.14 -2.11
C TRP A 11 8.35 1.54 -2.35
N HIS A 12 7.67 1.75 -3.49
CA HIS A 12 6.97 3.01 -3.74
C HIS A 12 5.84 3.28 -2.73
N LEU A 13 5.08 2.26 -2.34
CA LEU A 13 4.04 2.38 -1.32
C LEU A 13 4.63 2.83 0.02
N LEU A 14 5.72 2.20 0.48
CA LEU A 14 6.41 2.57 1.71
C LEU A 14 6.93 4.01 1.66
N ARG A 15 7.56 4.40 0.54
CA ARG A 15 8.07 5.76 0.32
C ARG A 15 6.98 6.83 0.41
N ARG A 16 5.76 6.50 -0.02
CA ARG A 16 4.61 7.41 0.05
C ARG A 16 4.00 7.50 1.44
N LEU A 17 3.98 6.38 2.15
CA LEU A 17 3.47 6.32 3.52
C LEU A 17 4.42 7.02 4.50
N GLU A 18 5.73 7.00 4.22
CA GLU A 18 6.76 7.70 4.98
C GLU A 18 6.44 9.20 5.11
N GLY A 19 6.22 9.65 6.36
CA GLY A 19 5.90 11.05 6.68
C GLY A 19 4.44 11.47 6.44
N SER A 20 3.59 10.57 5.94
CA SER A 20 2.14 10.81 5.83
C SER A 20 1.43 10.55 7.16
N THR A 21 0.28 11.19 7.38
CA THR A 21 -0.63 10.90 8.51
C THR A 21 -1.60 9.76 8.20
N GLY A 22 -1.39 9.02 7.12
CA GLY A 22 -2.30 8.03 6.55
C GLY A 22 -2.79 8.46 5.17
N LEU A 23 -2.98 7.48 4.28
CA LEU A 23 -3.47 7.66 2.92
C LEU A 23 -4.56 6.65 2.62
N THR A 24 -5.58 7.07 1.88
CA THR A 24 -6.54 6.15 1.29
C THR A 24 -5.87 5.31 0.20
N LEU A 25 -6.46 4.14 -0.10
CA LEU A 25 -6.01 3.30 -1.22
C LEU A 25 -6.03 4.03 -2.56
N GLN A 26 -6.98 4.96 -2.74
CA GLN A 26 -7.08 5.75 -3.96
C GLN A 26 -5.93 6.76 -4.04
N GLU A 27 -5.66 7.50 -2.96
CA GLU A 27 -4.52 8.43 -2.91
C GLU A 27 -3.19 7.71 -3.11
N LEU A 28 -3.03 6.49 -2.57
CA LEU A 28 -1.87 5.64 -2.82
C LEU A 28 -1.74 5.28 -4.31
N ALA A 29 -2.83 4.91 -4.98
CA ALA A 29 -2.84 4.61 -6.41
C ALA A 29 -2.46 5.82 -7.26
N ASP A 30 -3.00 6.99 -6.93
CA ASP A 30 -2.96 8.19 -7.77
C ASP A 30 -1.58 8.80 -8.00
N GLY A 31 -0.56 8.44 -7.22
CA GLY A 31 0.81 8.81 -7.59
C GLY A 31 1.84 7.74 -7.31
N LEU A 32 1.43 6.49 -7.50
CA LEU A 32 2.38 5.54 -8.06
C LEU A 32 2.81 6.00 -9.46
N PRO A 33 4.03 5.63 -9.91
CA PRO A 33 4.47 5.84 -11.27
C PRO A 33 3.47 5.31 -12.32
N ASP A 34 3.45 5.89 -13.51
CA ASP A 34 2.46 5.55 -14.55
C ASP A 34 2.60 4.13 -15.11
N ASP A 35 3.81 3.57 -15.06
CA ASP A 35 4.10 2.20 -15.43
C ASP A 35 3.80 1.18 -14.31
N SER A 36 3.48 1.66 -13.11
CA SER A 36 3.14 0.80 -11.98
C SER A 36 1.67 0.40 -12.00
N PRO A 37 1.34 -0.86 -11.68
CA PRO A 37 -0.05 -1.29 -11.54
C PRO A 37 -0.81 -0.51 -10.44
N LYS A 38 -1.87 0.21 -10.82
CA LYS A 38 -2.66 1.09 -9.91
C LYS A 38 -3.97 0.47 -9.40
N HIS A 39 -4.26 -0.79 -9.74
CA HIS A 39 -5.51 -1.44 -9.30
C HIS A 39 -5.57 -1.58 -7.77
N LEU A 40 -6.65 -1.10 -7.15
CA LEU A 40 -6.81 -1.10 -5.69
C LEU A 40 -6.66 -2.48 -5.05
N ARG A 41 -7.12 -3.54 -5.72
CA ARG A 41 -6.94 -4.94 -5.27
C ARG A 41 -5.47 -5.35 -5.22
N THR A 42 -4.66 -4.89 -6.17
CA THR A 42 -3.22 -5.16 -6.19
C THR A 42 -2.55 -4.46 -5.02
N LEU A 43 -2.87 -3.17 -4.80
CA LEU A 43 -2.29 -2.40 -3.71
C LEU A 43 -2.65 -2.98 -2.34
N ARG A 44 -3.91 -3.38 -2.14
CA ARG A 44 -4.35 -4.09 -0.92
C ARG A 44 -3.48 -5.32 -0.67
N ARG A 45 -3.31 -6.17 -1.68
CA ARG A 45 -2.50 -7.39 -1.57
C ARG A 45 -1.03 -7.10 -1.22
N ASP A 46 -0.48 -6.00 -1.71
CA ASP A 46 0.89 -5.60 -1.37
C ASP A 46 1.01 -5.11 0.06
N LEU A 47 0.03 -4.33 0.52
CA LEU A 47 -0.07 -3.89 1.91
C LEU A 47 -0.22 -5.11 2.83
N ASP A 48 -1.12 -6.05 2.53
CA ASP A 48 -1.28 -7.31 3.27
C ASP A 48 0.05 -8.09 3.36
N ALA A 49 0.81 -8.13 2.26
CA ALA A 49 2.11 -8.80 2.22
C ALA A 49 3.15 -8.08 3.09
N LEU A 50 3.15 -6.74 3.11
CA LEU A 50 4.03 -5.95 3.98
C LEU A 50 3.65 -6.12 5.46
N GLU A 51 2.36 -6.19 5.79
CA GLU A 51 1.90 -6.50 7.14
C GLU A 51 2.32 -7.89 7.60
N SER A 52 2.22 -8.88 6.72
CA SER A 52 2.58 -10.27 7.04
C SER A 52 4.05 -10.44 7.45
N VAL A 53 4.91 -9.47 7.10
CA VAL A 53 6.33 -9.43 7.48
C VAL A 53 6.63 -8.42 8.60
N GLY A 54 5.59 -7.86 9.23
CA GLY A 54 5.70 -7.03 10.43
C GLY A 54 5.67 -5.52 10.20
N VAL A 55 5.25 -5.04 9.03
CA VAL A 55 5.08 -3.59 8.79
C VAL A 55 3.61 -3.20 9.05
N PRO A 56 3.29 -2.49 10.15
CA PRO A 56 1.90 -2.18 10.50
C PRO A 56 1.36 -1.02 9.64
N LEU A 57 0.86 -1.32 8.45
CA LEU A 57 0.48 -0.30 7.45
C LEU A 57 -1.03 -0.14 7.29
N LEU A 58 -1.80 -1.19 7.54
CA LEU A 58 -3.24 -1.14 7.40
C LEU A 58 -3.83 -0.67 8.72
N THR A 59 -4.61 0.40 8.61
CA THR A 59 -5.46 0.84 9.70
C THR A 59 -6.90 0.62 9.27
N GLU A 60 -7.51 -0.46 9.75
CA GLU A 60 -8.91 -0.74 9.44
C GLU A 60 -9.81 -0.05 10.45
N ARG A 61 -10.81 0.68 9.95
CA ARG A 61 -11.90 1.15 10.81
C ARG A 61 -12.91 0.04 11.02
N VAL A 62 -12.82 -0.64 12.15
CA VAL A 62 -13.81 -1.61 12.60
C VAL A 62 -14.70 -0.94 13.64
N ASN A 63 -15.99 -0.81 13.36
CA ASN A 63 -16.98 -0.21 14.28
C ASN A 63 -16.61 1.21 14.75
N GLY A 64 -16.04 2.03 13.87
CA GLY A 64 -15.63 3.40 14.22
C GLY A 64 -14.32 3.51 14.99
N GLN A 65 -13.64 2.39 15.28
CA GLN A 65 -12.32 2.37 15.88
C GLN A 65 -11.27 1.99 14.86
N THR A 66 -10.14 2.70 14.89
CA THR A 66 -9.01 2.48 14.00
C THR A 66 -8.13 1.40 14.65
N ARG A 67 -8.05 0.23 14.02
CA ARG A 67 -7.21 -0.89 14.46
C ARG A 67 -5.92 -0.94 13.65
#